data_AF-A0A8B3FJ97-F1
#
_entry.id   AF-A0A8B3FJ97-F1
#
_cell.length_a   1.000
_cell.length_b   1.000
_cell.length_c   1.000
_cell.angle_alpha   90.00
_cell.angle_beta   90.00
_cell.angle_gamma   90.00
#
_symmetry.space_group_name_H-M   'P 1'
#
loop_
_entity.id
_entity.type
_entity.pdbx_description
1 polymer ?
#
loop_
_entity_poly.entity_id
_entity_poly.type
_entity_poly.pdbx_seq_one_letter_code
_entity_poly.pdbx_strand_id
1 'polypeptide(L)'
;LRDPDGGTVTVTRLQATGTMETVHNLGVTGTHNYYVRTGTTWALAHNSGSPSKTCQEITQKIQELAQAEADKGIKALREGFSPEQIEALKKKPWLEKMFAGTTIHNRVKEEIRKLFPSVEYSSNDGPDFRIPKELSGADVDEYVELTTGGQIPAHRRRAARDSRYEDAQYAEYEFPGKNP
;
A
#
# COMPACT_ATOMS: atom_id res chain seq x y z
N LEU A 1 21.46 -0.28 -6.50
CA LEU A 1 21.58 0.51 -7.74
C LEU A 1 21.80 -0.46 -8.91
N ARG A 2 21.18 -0.18 -10.06
CA ARG A 2 21.32 -1.00 -11.28
C ARG A 2 21.94 -0.19 -12.40
N ASP A 3 22.77 -0.83 -13.23
CA ASP A 3 23.25 -0.26 -14.50
C ASP A 3 22.27 -0.58 -15.65
N PRO A 4 22.44 0.02 -16.85
CA PRO A 4 21.57 -0.22 -18.00
C PRO A 4 21.49 -1.68 -18.49
N ASP A 5 22.51 -2.48 -18.20
CA ASP A 5 22.58 -3.89 -18.58
C ASP A 5 21.98 -4.82 -17.49
N GLY A 6 21.44 -4.25 -16.42
CA GLY A 6 20.83 -4.95 -15.29
C GLY A 6 21.83 -5.39 -14.20
N GLY A 7 23.11 -5.05 -14.36
CA GLY A 7 24.16 -5.30 -13.39
C GLY A 7 23.97 -4.51 -12.09
N THR A 8 24.55 -5.01 -11.00
CA THR A 8 24.48 -4.34 -9.69
C THR A 8 25.62 -3.33 -9.58
N VAL A 9 25.27 -2.07 -9.30
CA VAL A 9 26.26 -1.03 -8.97
C VAL A 9 26.48 -1.00 -7.45
N THR A 10 27.75 -1.07 -7.03
CA THR A 10 28.14 -1.03 -5.62
C THR A 10 28.41 0.40 -5.17
N VAL A 11 27.81 0.81 -4.05
CA VAL A 11 28.12 2.08 -3.39
C VAL A 11 29.35 1.89 -2.51
N THR A 12 30.43 2.61 -2.81
CA THR A 12 31.70 2.51 -2.06
C THR A 12 31.84 3.57 -0.98
N ARG A 13 31.14 4.71 -1.13
CA ARG A 13 31.17 5.83 -0.18
C ARG A 13 29.89 6.65 -0.29
N LEU A 14 29.40 7.12 0.86
CA LEU A 14 28.36 8.15 0.97
C LEU A 14 28.97 9.38 1.64
N GLN A 15 28.62 10.56 1.13
CA GLN A 15 29.08 11.84 1.70
C GLN A 15 27.94 12.85 1.61
N ALA A 16 27.53 13.38 2.77
CA ALA A 16 26.61 14.51 2.81
C ALA A 16 27.34 15.78 2.33
N THR A 17 26.70 16.56 1.48
CA THR A 17 27.29 17.80 0.93
C THR A 17 27.16 18.97 1.91
N GLY A 18 26.13 18.96 2.78
CA GLY A 18 25.85 20.07 3.71
C GLY A 18 25.33 21.34 3.02
N THR A 19 25.09 21.30 1.71
CA THR A 19 24.61 22.41 0.91
C THR A 19 23.12 22.24 0.62
N MET A 20 22.39 23.36 0.60
CA MET A 20 21.04 23.42 0.05
C MET A 20 21.15 23.78 -1.44
N GLU A 21 20.60 22.94 -2.29
CA GLU A 21 20.62 23.11 -3.74
C GLU A 21 19.23 22.88 -4.33
N THR A 22 18.93 23.56 -5.43
CA THR A 22 17.75 23.22 -6.25
C THR A 22 18.02 21.90 -6.95
N VAL A 23 17.14 20.91 -6.73
CA VAL A 23 17.22 19.59 -7.36
C VAL A 23 16.11 19.42 -8.38
N HIS A 24 16.32 18.52 -9.35
CA HIS A 24 15.37 18.21 -10.41
C HIS A 24 15.05 16.71 -10.43
N ASN A 25 13.80 16.36 -10.75
CA ASN A 25 13.34 14.99 -10.94
C ASN A 25 12.72 14.85 -12.34
N LEU A 26 12.76 13.65 -12.92
CA LEU A 26 12.13 13.34 -14.21
C LEU A 26 10.87 12.50 -14.01
N GLY A 27 9.71 13.07 -14.37
CA GLY A 27 8.47 12.30 -14.49
C GLY A 27 8.53 11.37 -15.70
N VAL A 28 8.67 10.07 -15.45
CA VAL A 28 8.65 8.96 -16.42
C VAL A 28 7.49 8.07 -16.04
N THR A 29 6.47 8.03 -16.88
CA THR A 29 5.29 7.19 -16.70
C THR A 29 5.62 5.73 -17.01
N GLY A 30 4.96 4.81 -16.30
CA GLY A 30 5.05 3.37 -16.56
C GLY A 30 6.16 2.69 -15.77
N THR A 31 7.43 2.94 -16.07
CA THR A 31 8.53 2.28 -15.33
C THR A 31 8.89 3.00 -14.03
N HIS A 32 8.46 4.27 -13.89
CA HIS A 32 8.75 5.10 -12.73
C HIS A 32 10.25 5.19 -12.39
N ASN A 33 11.10 5.07 -13.41
CA ASN A 33 12.54 5.10 -13.26
C ASN A 33 13.24 5.69 -14.49
N TYR A 34 14.43 6.21 -14.26
CA TYR A 34 15.31 6.75 -15.30
C TYR A 34 16.76 6.53 -14.91
N TYR A 35 17.64 6.42 -15.90
CA TYR A 35 19.07 6.31 -15.65
C TYR A 35 19.69 7.70 -15.49
N VAL A 36 20.36 7.92 -14.37
CA VAL A 36 21.19 9.12 -14.14
C VAL A 36 22.65 8.74 -14.40
N ARG A 37 23.34 9.59 -15.15
CA ARG A 37 24.77 9.44 -15.43
C ARG A 37 25.58 10.42 -14.61
N THR A 38 26.64 9.93 -13.96
CA THR A 38 27.68 10.77 -13.38
C THR A 38 29.04 10.26 -13.84
N GLY A 39 29.79 11.09 -14.56
CA GLY A 39 31.02 10.66 -15.24
C GLY A 39 30.72 9.55 -16.26
N THR A 40 31.30 8.36 -16.05
CA THR A 40 31.07 7.16 -16.88
C THR A 40 30.09 6.17 -16.25
N THR A 41 29.61 6.42 -15.03
CA THR A 41 28.72 5.50 -14.30
C THR A 41 27.27 5.89 -14.52
N TRP A 42 26.45 4.88 -14.83
CA TRP A 42 25.00 4.98 -14.89
C TRP A 42 24.38 4.32 -13.68
N ALA A 43 23.33 4.93 -13.13
CA ALA A 43 22.58 4.39 -12.02
C ALA A 43 21.07 4.58 -12.25
N LEU A 44 20.31 3.52 -12.04
CA LEU A 44 18.85 3.59 -12.03
C LEU A 44 18.37 4.43 -10.83
N ALA A 45 17.69 5.53 -11.12
CA ALA A 45 16.98 6.36 -10.17
C ALA A 45 15.48 6.11 -10.31
N HIS A 46 14.77 6.05 -9.18
CA HIS A 46 13.32 6.02 -9.17
C HIS A 46 12.79 7.46 -9.20
N ASN A 47 11.76 7.70 -10.01
CA ASN A 47 11.03 8.96 -9.99
C ASN A 47 9.77 8.89 -9.11
N SER A 48 9.39 7.70 -8.65
CA SER A 48 8.38 7.52 -7.63
C SER A 48 8.95 8.14 -6.36
N GLY A 49 8.30 9.18 -5.85
CA GLY A 49 8.66 9.79 -4.58
C GLY A 49 8.65 8.74 -3.47
N SER A 50 9.43 8.98 -2.41
CA SER A 50 9.13 8.28 -1.17
C SER A 50 7.73 8.73 -0.71
N PRO A 51 6.91 7.84 -0.15
CA PRO A 51 5.61 8.20 0.39
C PRO A 51 5.77 9.38 1.35
N SER A 52 4.86 10.34 1.29
CA SER A 52 4.86 11.47 2.20
C SER A 52 4.78 10.98 3.65
N LYS A 53 5.22 11.82 4.58
CA LYS A 53 5.09 11.52 6.01
C LYS A 53 3.62 11.26 6.39
N THR A 54 2.70 12.07 5.84
CA THR A 54 1.26 11.90 6.04
C THR A 54 0.76 10.55 5.53
N CYS A 55 1.22 10.10 4.36
CA CYS A 55 0.88 8.80 3.80
C CYS A 55 1.38 7.65 4.69
N GLN A 56 2.61 7.75 5.20
CA GLN A 56 3.17 6.77 6.14
C GLN A 56 2.37 6.70 7.44
N GLU A 57 2.00 7.85 8.02
CA GLU A 57 1.20 7.93 9.26
C GLU A 57 -0.20 7.33 9.07
N ILE A 58 -0.86 7.62 7.95
CA ILE A 58 -2.18 7.05 7.63
C ILE A 58 -2.07 5.55 7.36
N THR A 59 -1.06 5.09 6.61
CA THR A 59 -0.80 3.66 6.36
C THR A 59 -0.63 2.89 7.67
N GLN A 60 0.22 3.41 8.57
CA GLN A 60 0.43 2.84 9.88
C GLN A 60 -0.87 2.76 10.68
N LYS A 61 -1.70 3.82 10.62
CA LYS A 61 -2.98 3.83 11.33
C LYS A 61 -3.98 2.81 10.78
N ILE A 62 -4.05 2.67 9.45
CA ILE A 62 -4.87 1.65 8.77
C ILE A 62 -4.44 0.26 9.23
N GLN A 63 -3.13 -0.02 9.24
CA GLN A 63 -2.56 -1.29 9.67
C GLN A 63 -2.87 -1.60 11.15
N GLU A 64 -2.70 -0.64 12.05
CA GLU A 64 -3.04 -0.81 13.47
C GLU A 64 -4.51 -1.16 13.69
N LEU A 65 -5.42 -0.44 13.02
CA LEU A 65 -6.86 -0.69 13.12
C LEU A 65 -7.22 -2.05 12.53
N ALA A 66 -6.63 -2.42 11.38
CA ALA A 66 -6.87 -3.69 10.74
C ALA A 66 -6.39 -4.86 11.60
N GLN A 67 -5.18 -4.76 12.16
CA GLN A 67 -4.65 -5.79 13.05
C GLN A 67 -5.49 -5.90 14.32
N ALA A 68 -5.90 -4.79 14.92
CA ALA A 68 -6.77 -4.80 16.10
C ALA A 68 -8.14 -5.47 15.83
N GLU A 69 -8.71 -5.32 14.62
CA GLU A 69 -9.91 -6.06 14.21
C GLU A 69 -9.62 -7.54 13.96
N ALA A 70 -8.50 -7.87 13.32
CA ALA A 70 -8.08 -9.25 13.06
C ALA A 70 -7.85 -10.02 14.37
N ASP A 71 -7.25 -9.38 15.37
CA ASP A 71 -6.92 -9.95 16.68
C ASP A 71 -8.15 -10.35 17.50
N LYS A 72 -9.31 -9.74 17.24
CA LYS A 72 -10.60 -10.20 17.82
C LYS A 72 -10.96 -11.62 17.38
N GLY A 73 -10.34 -12.08 16.28
CA GLY A 73 -10.52 -13.40 15.72
C GLY A 73 -11.74 -13.50 14.81
N ILE A 74 -11.68 -14.46 13.90
CA ILE A 74 -12.70 -14.68 12.86
C ILE A 74 -14.10 -14.86 13.46
N LYS A 75 -14.23 -15.50 14.62
CA LYS A 75 -15.53 -15.70 15.29
C LYS A 75 -16.22 -14.39 15.63
N ALA A 76 -15.48 -13.39 16.13
CA ALA A 76 -16.03 -12.06 16.43
C ALA A 76 -16.37 -11.28 15.15
N LEU A 77 -15.59 -11.49 14.08
CA LEU A 77 -15.83 -10.82 12.80
C LEU A 77 -17.11 -11.31 12.09
N ARG A 78 -17.62 -12.50 12.43
CA ARG A 78 -18.91 -13.00 11.91
C ARG A 78 -20.10 -12.09 12.23
N GLU A 79 -20.00 -11.27 13.28
CA GLU A 79 -21.04 -10.26 13.58
C GLU A 79 -21.21 -9.24 12.46
N GLY A 80 -20.18 -9.05 11.62
CA GLY A 80 -20.26 -8.18 10.45
C GLY A 80 -20.70 -8.89 9.17
N PHE A 81 -21.12 -10.16 9.22
CA PHE A 81 -21.52 -10.91 8.03
C PHE A 81 -23.00 -10.66 7.74
N SER A 82 -23.34 -10.49 6.46
CA SER A 82 -24.73 -10.43 6.02
C SER A 82 -25.40 -11.81 6.17
N PRO A 83 -26.74 -11.87 6.26
CA PRO A 83 -27.46 -13.14 6.26
C PRO A 83 -27.09 -14.04 5.06
N GLU A 84 -26.91 -13.45 3.88
CA GLU A 84 -26.51 -14.16 2.66
C GLU A 84 -25.11 -14.74 2.77
N GLN A 85 -24.17 -14.02 3.40
CA GLN A 85 -22.83 -14.53 3.67
C GLN A 85 -22.87 -15.71 4.64
N ILE A 86 -23.68 -15.63 5.71
CA ILE A 86 -23.87 -16.73 6.67
C ILE A 86 -24.44 -17.97 5.97
N GLU A 87 -25.44 -17.80 5.10
CA GLU A 87 -25.98 -18.91 4.31
C GLU A 87 -24.95 -19.47 3.31
N ALA A 88 -24.14 -18.61 2.68
CA ALA A 88 -23.08 -19.04 1.78
C ALA A 88 -22.01 -19.89 2.50
N LEU A 89 -21.69 -19.57 3.76
CA LEU A 89 -20.72 -20.34 4.55
C LEU A 89 -21.16 -21.78 4.79
N LYS A 90 -22.47 -22.04 4.91
CA LYS A 90 -22.99 -23.42 5.05
C LYS A 90 -22.59 -24.30 3.85
N LYS A 91 -22.47 -23.70 2.67
CA LYS A 91 -22.10 -24.39 1.42
C LYS A 91 -20.61 -24.27 1.10
N LYS A 92 -19.96 -23.18 1.51
CA LYS A 92 -18.59 -22.82 1.16
C LYS A 92 -17.83 -22.26 2.38
N PRO A 93 -17.40 -23.12 3.33
CA PRO A 93 -16.72 -22.67 4.54
C PRO A 93 -15.44 -21.88 4.29
N TRP A 94 -14.74 -22.14 3.17
CA TRP A 94 -13.51 -21.44 2.80
C TRP A 94 -13.70 -19.93 2.53
N LEU A 95 -14.94 -19.45 2.34
CA LEU A 95 -15.24 -18.02 2.19
C LEU A 95 -15.11 -17.24 3.50
N GLU A 96 -14.99 -17.92 4.64
CA GLU A 96 -14.99 -17.28 5.96
C GLU A 96 -13.90 -16.22 6.10
N LYS A 97 -12.68 -16.50 5.66
CA LYS A 97 -11.58 -15.51 5.70
C LYS A 97 -11.82 -14.33 4.77
N MET A 98 -12.45 -14.55 3.62
CA MET A 98 -12.78 -13.47 2.68
C MET A 98 -13.83 -12.53 3.28
N PHE A 99 -14.90 -13.08 3.86
CA PHE A 99 -15.93 -12.28 4.51
C PHE A 99 -15.41 -11.57 5.75
N ALA A 100 -14.55 -12.22 6.54
CA ALA A 100 -13.83 -11.58 7.64
C ALA A 100 -12.99 -10.38 7.16
N GLY A 101 -12.27 -10.54 6.03
CA GLY A 101 -11.57 -9.43 5.38
C GLY A 101 -12.51 -8.29 5.00
N THR A 102 -13.66 -8.58 4.38
CA THR A 102 -14.67 -7.55 4.07
C THR A 102 -15.15 -6.81 5.32
N THR A 103 -15.37 -7.52 6.44
CA THR A 103 -15.73 -6.90 7.71
C THR A 103 -14.62 -5.98 8.23
N ILE A 104 -13.36 -6.40 8.15
CA ILE A 104 -12.21 -5.57 8.55
C ILE A 104 -12.15 -4.29 7.70
N HIS A 105 -12.20 -4.38 6.37
CA HIS A 105 -12.18 -3.19 5.50
C HIS A 105 -13.33 -2.23 5.82
N ASN A 106 -14.54 -2.77 6.05
CA ASN A 106 -15.70 -1.96 6.42
C ASN A 106 -15.57 -1.27 7.78
N ARG A 107 -14.88 -1.87 8.76
CA ARG A 107 -14.67 -1.23 10.07
C ARG A 107 -13.55 -0.21 10.01
N VAL A 108 -12.44 -0.57 9.36
CA VAL A 108 -11.28 0.33 9.20
C VAL A 108 -11.66 1.58 8.43
N LYS A 109 -12.42 1.47 7.33
CA LYS A 109 -12.84 2.66 6.56
C LYS A 109 -13.66 3.65 7.39
N GLU A 110 -14.53 3.17 8.28
CA GLU A 110 -15.37 4.04 9.12
C GLU A 110 -14.52 4.78 10.16
N GLU A 111 -13.52 4.12 10.75
CA GLU A 111 -12.60 4.75 11.69
C GLU A 111 -11.64 5.73 10.99
N ILE A 112 -11.11 5.37 9.82
CA ILE A 112 -10.26 6.27 9.02
C ILE A 112 -11.03 7.51 8.58
N ARG A 113 -12.29 7.38 8.17
CA ARG A 113 -13.13 8.52 7.80
C ARG A 113 -13.36 9.49 8.98
N LYS A 114 -13.38 9.00 10.22
CA LYS A 114 -13.50 9.85 11.41
C LYS A 114 -12.19 10.57 11.72
N LEU A 115 -11.06 9.87 11.60
CA LEU A 115 -9.74 10.41 11.93
C LEU A 115 -9.18 11.33 10.84
N PHE A 116 -9.44 11.00 9.58
CA PHE A 116 -8.94 11.69 8.40
C PHE A 116 -10.09 11.89 7.38
N PRO A 117 -10.96 12.90 7.58
CA PRO A 117 -12.19 13.05 6.77
C PRO A 117 -11.96 13.26 5.27
N SER A 118 -10.77 13.68 4.87
CA SER A 118 -10.37 13.86 3.48
C SER A 118 -9.83 12.59 2.82
N VAL A 119 -9.56 11.52 3.58
CA VAL A 119 -9.15 10.23 3.02
C VAL A 119 -10.40 9.53 2.49
N GLU A 120 -10.33 9.11 1.22
CA GLU A 120 -11.42 8.43 0.55
C GLU A 120 -11.18 6.92 0.50
N TYR A 121 -12.26 6.16 0.61
CA TYR A 121 -12.23 4.69 0.47
C TYR A 121 -12.84 4.27 -0.87
N SER A 122 -12.10 3.47 -1.63
CA SER A 122 -12.53 2.86 -2.88
C SER A 122 -12.79 1.38 -2.70
N SER A 123 -14.05 0.97 -2.86
CA SER A 123 -14.44 -0.44 -2.73
C SER A 123 -14.15 -1.28 -3.99
N ASN A 124 -13.98 -0.65 -5.15
CA ASN A 124 -13.92 -1.35 -6.45
C ASN A 124 -13.05 -0.63 -7.51
N ASP A 125 -12.40 0.48 -7.18
CA ASP A 125 -11.60 1.24 -8.14
C ASP A 125 -10.19 1.51 -7.57
N GLY A 126 -9.24 0.65 -7.91
CA GLY A 126 -7.86 0.76 -7.47
C GLY A 126 -7.63 0.40 -6.00
N PRO A 127 -6.55 0.92 -5.40
CA PRO A 127 -6.24 0.66 -4.00
C PRO A 127 -7.33 1.16 -3.03
N ASP A 128 -7.45 0.49 -1.89
CA ASP A 128 -8.52 0.73 -0.90
C ASP A 128 -8.66 2.19 -0.45
N PHE A 129 -7.55 2.88 -0.18
CA PHE A 129 -7.57 4.26 0.33
C PHE A 129 -6.85 5.22 -0.60
N ARG A 130 -7.49 6.34 -0.90
CA ARG A 130 -6.91 7.49 -1.60
C ARG A 130 -6.65 8.61 -0.59
N ILE A 131 -5.40 9.05 -0.54
CA ILE A 131 -4.92 10.18 0.25
C ILE A 131 -4.73 11.35 -0.73
N PRO A 132 -5.59 12.39 -0.68
CA PRO A 132 -5.46 13.52 -1.59
C PRO A 132 -4.11 14.22 -1.41
N LYS A 133 -3.50 14.63 -2.52
CA LYS A 133 -2.24 15.38 -2.48
C LYS A 133 -2.31 16.66 -1.64
N GLU A 134 -3.49 17.28 -1.55
CA GLU A 134 -3.72 18.47 -0.71
C GLU A 134 -3.61 18.16 0.79
N LEU A 135 -3.91 16.92 1.18
CA LEU A 135 -3.74 16.44 2.55
C LEU A 135 -2.28 16.03 2.81
N SER A 136 -1.65 15.37 1.86
CA SER A 136 -0.31 14.80 2.06
C SER A 136 0.84 15.76 1.77
N GLY A 137 0.60 16.80 0.98
CA GLY A 137 1.64 17.69 0.47
C GLY A 137 2.50 17.07 -0.64
N ALA A 138 2.08 15.91 -1.19
CA ALA A 138 2.74 15.28 -2.33
C ALA A 138 2.37 15.97 -3.65
N ASP A 139 3.06 15.63 -4.74
CA ASP A 139 2.75 16.16 -6.07
C ASP A 139 1.48 15.51 -6.70
N VAL A 140 1.15 14.30 -6.23
CA VAL A 140 0.05 13.45 -6.72
C VAL A 140 -0.65 12.78 -5.55
N ASP A 141 -1.87 12.29 -5.78
CA ASP A 141 -2.59 11.49 -4.79
C ASP A 141 -1.78 10.24 -4.44
N GLU A 142 -1.79 9.90 -3.16
CA GLU A 142 -1.13 8.70 -2.66
C GLU A 142 -2.17 7.64 -2.30
N TYR A 143 -1.75 6.38 -2.31
CA TYR A 143 -2.66 5.25 -2.19
C TYR A 143 -2.19 4.27 -1.13
N VAL A 144 -3.14 3.67 -0.41
CA VAL A 144 -2.89 2.58 0.53
C VAL A 144 -3.79 1.40 0.21
N GLU A 145 -3.19 0.23 0.01
CA GLU A 145 -3.91 -1.04 -0.10
C GLU A 145 -3.92 -1.74 1.25
N LEU A 146 -5.12 -2.05 1.75
CA LEU A 146 -5.29 -2.83 2.97
C LEU A 146 -5.39 -4.31 2.59
N THR A 147 -4.48 -5.14 3.08
CA THR A 147 -4.51 -6.57 2.72
C THR A 147 -3.81 -7.45 3.74
N THR A 148 -3.87 -8.76 3.54
CA THR A 148 -3.09 -9.72 4.32
C THR A 148 -1.70 -9.92 3.70
N GLY A 149 -0.69 -10.26 4.49
CA GLY A 149 0.69 -10.39 4.00
C GLY A 149 0.84 -11.35 2.84
N GLY A 150 0.19 -12.49 2.96
CA GLY A 150 0.14 -13.51 1.90
C GLY A 150 -0.51 -13.03 0.59
N GLN A 151 -1.27 -11.94 0.60
CA GLN A 151 -1.94 -11.39 -0.59
C GLN A 151 -1.19 -10.22 -1.24
N ILE A 152 -0.20 -9.60 -0.58
CA ILE A 152 0.58 -8.49 -1.15
C ILE A 152 1.10 -8.80 -2.57
N PRO A 153 1.71 -9.99 -2.85
CA PRO A 153 2.15 -10.30 -4.20
C PRO A 153 1.01 -10.37 -5.23
N ALA A 154 -0.20 -10.76 -4.82
CA ALA A 154 -1.36 -10.81 -5.70
C ALA A 154 -1.90 -9.42 -6.03
N HIS A 155 -1.91 -8.52 -5.04
CA HIS A 155 -2.30 -7.12 -5.25
C HIS A 155 -1.28 -6.36 -6.10
N ARG A 156 0.02 -6.54 -5.85
CA ARG A 156 1.08 -5.94 -6.70
C ARG A 156 0.98 -6.33 -8.17
N ARG A 157 0.54 -7.55 -8.48
CA ARG A 157 0.31 -7.98 -9.88
C ARG A 157 -0.81 -7.18 -10.58
N ARG A 158 -1.69 -6.50 -9.83
CA ARG A 158 -2.72 -5.63 -10.40
C ARG A 158 -2.13 -4.34 -11.00
N ALA A 159 -0.88 -4.00 -10.68
CA ALA A 159 -0.13 -2.92 -11.33
C ALA A 159 -0.13 -3.01 -12.86
N ALA A 160 -0.18 -4.23 -13.41
CA ALA A 160 -0.28 -4.45 -14.86
C ALA A 160 -1.57 -3.92 -15.50
N ARG A 161 -2.61 -3.64 -14.70
CA ARG A 161 -3.90 -3.11 -15.15
C ARG A 161 -4.20 -1.72 -14.59
N ASP A 162 -3.59 -1.39 -13.45
CA ASP A 162 -3.79 -0.14 -12.73
C ASP A 162 -2.50 0.22 -11.98
N SER A 163 -1.77 1.21 -12.50
CA SER A 163 -0.47 1.62 -11.97
C SER A 163 -0.52 2.12 -10.52
N ARG A 164 -1.71 2.48 -9.99
CA ARG A 164 -1.86 2.89 -8.58
C ARG A 164 -1.39 1.81 -7.61
N TYR A 165 -1.44 0.53 -7.99
CA TYR A 165 -0.94 -0.58 -7.16
C TYR A 165 0.59 -0.70 -7.10
N GLU A 166 1.31 -0.07 -8.03
CA GLU A 166 2.78 -0.03 -8.04
C GLU A 166 3.29 0.95 -6.98
N ASP A 167 2.69 2.13 -6.89
CA ASP A 167 3.06 3.20 -5.97
C ASP A 167 2.34 3.14 -4.62
N ALA A 168 1.32 2.28 -4.48
CA ALA A 168 0.56 2.14 -3.23
C ALA A 168 1.44 1.65 -2.07
N GLN A 169 1.20 2.22 -0.89
CA GLN A 169 1.61 1.62 0.36
C GLN A 169 0.73 0.41 0.70
N TYR A 170 1.28 -0.55 1.42
CA TYR A 170 0.54 -1.76 1.82
C TYR A 170 0.40 -1.78 3.33
N ALA A 171 -0.83 -1.61 3.81
CA ALA A 171 -1.18 -1.80 5.20
C ALA A 171 -1.52 -3.29 5.42
N GLU A 172 -0.62 -3.99 6.09
CA GLU A 172 -0.69 -5.45 6.24
C GLU A 172 -1.31 -5.86 7.58
N TYR A 173 -2.18 -6.86 7.57
CA TYR A 173 -2.64 -7.51 8.80
C TYR A 173 -2.66 -9.03 8.68
N GLU A 174 -2.60 -9.71 9.81
CA GLU A 174 -2.62 -11.17 9.88
C GLU A 174 -3.71 -11.66 10.83
N PHE A 175 -4.40 -12.74 10.44
CA PHE A 175 -5.38 -13.37 11.32
C PHE A 175 -4.66 -14.20 12.40
N PRO A 176 -5.11 -14.14 13.67
CA PRO A 176 -4.54 -14.97 14.73
C PRO A 176 -4.81 -16.46 14.47
N GLY A 177 -3.75 -17.23 14.23
CA GLY A 177 -3.82 -18.68 14.00
C GLY A 177 -2.90 -19.15 12.87
N LYS A 178 -1.85 -19.90 13.28
CA LYS A 178 -0.71 -20.42 12.50
C LYS A 178 -0.93 -20.67 11.00
N ASN A 179 -0.03 -20.10 10.18
CA ASN A 179 0.56 -20.86 9.07
C ASN A 179 1.14 -22.16 9.63
N PRO A 180 0.75 -23.36 9.14
CA PRO A 180 1.71 -24.46 9.14
C PRO A 180 2.95 -24.10 8.31
#